data_AF-M8BZJ3-F1
#
_entry.id   AF-M8BZJ3-F1
#
_cell.length_a   1.000
_cell.length_b   1.000
_cell.length_c   1.000
_cell.angle_alpha   90.00
_cell.angle_beta   90.00
_cell.angle_gamma   90.00
#
_symmetry.space_group_name_H-M   'P 1'
#
loop_
_entity.id
_entity.type
_entity.pdbx_description
1 polymer ?
#
loop_
_entity_poly.entity_id
_entity_poly.type
_entity_poly.pdbx_seq_one_letter_code
_entity_poly.pdbx_strand_id
1 'polypeptide(L)'
;MSSISTAPQSSDQHGAGSSSNPNEFVNQGLVQWNQTRQQWVGNKKRKSRLEKPREPKISWNTTYESLLGSNKLFYQPIPLAEMVDLLVDVWEQEGLYG
;
A
#
# COMPACT_ATOMS: atom_id res chain seq x y z
N MET A 1 -23.89 40.04 -29.36
CA MET A 1 -23.00 40.99 -28.66
C MET A 1 -23.68 41.30 -27.34
N SER A 2 -23.11 40.89 -26.21
CA SER A 2 -23.66 41.23 -24.89
C SER A 2 -22.53 41.52 -23.93
N SER A 3 -22.47 42.76 -23.48
CA SER A 3 -21.49 43.31 -22.55
C SER A 3 -21.81 42.90 -21.11
N ILE A 4 -20.80 42.64 -20.29
CA ILE A 4 -20.94 42.49 -18.84
C ILE A 4 -20.20 43.67 -18.18
N SER A 5 -20.95 44.52 -17.48
CA SER A 5 -20.41 45.56 -16.59
C SER A 5 -20.23 45.00 -15.18
N THR A 6 -19.12 45.40 -14.57
CA THR A 6 -18.56 45.03 -13.27
C THR A 6 -19.26 45.69 -12.08
N ALA A 7 -19.42 44.95 -10.98
CA ALA A 7 -19.23 45.46 -9.61
C ALA A 7 -19.09 44.27 -8.62
N PRO A 8 -18.12 44.29 -7.67
CA PRO A 8 -18.12 43.36 -6.55
C PRO A 8 -18.94 43.95 -5.40
N GLN A 9 -20.10 43.36 -5.10
CA GLN A 9 -20.84 43.70 -3.88
C GLN A 9 -20.26 42.90 -2.71
N SER A 10 -19.47 43.58 -1.88
CA SER A 10 -19.18 43.15 -0.51
C SER A 10 -20.45 43.27 0.33
N SER A 11 -20.88 42.18 0.97
CA SER A 11 -21.83 42.26 2.07
C SER A 11 -21.54 41.13 3.04
N ASP A 12 -20.93 41.49 4.16
CA ASP A 12 -20.79 40.63 5.32
C ASP A 12 -22.19 40.30 5.85
N GLN A 13 -22.54 39.02 5.89
CA GLN A 13 -23.64 38.53 6.69
C GLN A 13 -23.19 37.33 7.53
N HIS A 14 -23.11 37.58 8.83
CA HIS A 14 -22.98 36.58 9.87
C HIS A 14 -24.14 35.57 9.79
N GLY A 15 -23.81 34.33 9.45
CA GLY A 15 -24.69 33.18 9.60
C GLY A 15 -23.91 32.05 10.26
N ALA A 16 -24.35 31.64 11.45
CA ALA A 16 -23.86 30.43 12.10
C ALA A 16 -24.21 29.22 11.22
N GLY A 17 -23.23 28.75 10.45
CA GLY A 17 -23.32 27.58 9.60
C GLY A 17 -21.94 26.96 9.52
N SER A 18 -21.86 25.67 9.86
CA SER A 18 -20.65 24.85 9.80
C SER A 18 -19.79 25.22 8.59
N SER A 19 -18.62 25.80 8.81
CA SER A 19 -17.70 26.21 7.74
C SER A 19 -17.03 24.98 7.14
N SER A 20 -17.76 24.19 6.37
CA SER A 20 -17.13 23.34 5.37
C SER A 20 -16.64 24.28 4.28
N ASN A 21 -15.37 24.67 4.35
CA ASN A 21 -14.72 25.45 3.30
C ASN A 21 -14.96 24.74 1.95
N PRO A 22 -15.56 25.39 0.95
CA PRO A 22 -15.94 24.71 -0.29
C PRO A 22 -14.74 24.33 -1.19
N ASN A 23 -13.50 24.64 -0.77
CA ASN A 23 -12.28 24.50 -1.57
C ASN A 23 -11.13 23.75 -0.85
N GLU A 24 -11.41 22.91 0.14
CA GLU A 24 -10.35 22.06 0.69
C GLU A 24 -9.95 21.00 -0.34
N PHE A 25 -8.69 21.06 -0.81
CA PHE A 25 -8.16 20.04 -1.70
C PHE A 25 -8.12 18.70 -0.97
N VAL A 26 -8.98 17.77 -1.37
CA VAL A 26 -8.98 16.40 -0.86
C VAL A 26 -8.10 15.55 -1.76
N ASN A 27 -6.99 15.03 -1.21
CA ASN A 27 -6.18 14.04 -1.90
C ASN A 27 -6.88 12.68 -1.90
N GLN A 28 -7.74 12.45 -2.90
CA GLN A 28 -8.51 11.21 -3.05
C GLN A 28 -7.61 9.97 -3.14
N GLY A 29 -6.42 10.08 -3.74
CA GLY A 29 -5.46 8.98 -3.85
C GLY A 29 -4.88 8.57 -2.49
N LEU A 30 -4.52 9.54 -1.65
CA LEU A 30 -4.07 9.28 -0.28
C LEU A 30 -5.16 8.62 0.57
N VAL A 31 -6.41 9.06 0.42
CA VAL A 31 -7.56 8.47 1.11
C VAL A 31 -7.74 7.00 0.71
N GLN A 32 -7.72 6.70 -0.59
CA GLN A 32 -7.83 5.33 -1.10
C GLN A 32 -6.66 4.44 -0.67
N TRP A 33 -5.43 4.97 -0.68
CA TRP A 33 -4.24 4.24 -0.22
C TRP A 33 -4.34 3.92 1.28
N ASN A 34 -4.73 4.90 2.11
CA ASN A 34 -4.90 4.70 3.55
C ASN A 34 -5.98 3.65 3.84
N GLN A 35 -7.12 3.70 3.13
CA GLN A 35 -8.20 2.71 3.28
C GLN A 35 -7.72 1.32 2.89
N THR A 36 -7.03 1.18 1.75
CA THR A 36 -6.45 -0.09 1.31
C THR A 36 -5.45 -0.60 2.34
N ARG A 37 -4.52 0.23 2.80
CA ARG A 37 -3.54 -0.14 3.82
C ARG A 37 -4.20 -0.62 5.12
N GLN A 38 -5.25 0.04 5.58
CA GLN A 38 -5.98 -0.38 6.77
C GLN A 38 -6.61 -1.77 6.62
N GLN A 39 -7.12 -2.13 5.43
CA GLN A 39 -7.61 -3.47 5.16
C GLN A 39 -6.48 -4.52 5.21
N TRP A 40 -5.27 -4.16 4.77
CA TRP A 40 -4.10 -5.05 4.80
C TRP A 40 -3.54 -5.24 6.22
N VAL A 41 -3.53 -4.18 7.03
CA VAL A 41 -3.02 -4.20 8.41
C VAL A 41 -4.07 -4.73 9.40
N GLY A 42 -5.35 -4.48 9.14
CA GLY A 42 -6.49 -4.65 10.06
C GLY A 42 -6.92 -6.10 10.32
N ASN A 43 -6.37 -7.09 9.62
CA ASN A 43 -6.71 -8.51 9.86
C ASN A 43 -5.70 -9.26 10.74
N LYS A 44 -4.75 -8.56 11.40
CA LYS A 44 -3.75 -9.15 12.32
C LYS A 44 -4.31 -9.71 13.64
N LYS A 45 -5.63 -9.74 13.84
CA LYS A 45 -6.28 -10.32 15.03
C LYS A 45 -6.85 -11.71 14.79
N ARG A 46 -6.25 -12.59 13.98
CA ARG A 46 -6.47 -14.05 14.13
C ARG A 46 -5.19 -14.82 13.81
N LYS A 47 -4.68 -15.52 14.83
CA LYS A 47 -3.53 -16.45 14.87
C LYS A 47 -2.21 -15.86 15.40
N SER A 48 -2.25 -15.18 16.54
CA SER A 48 -1.13 -15.22 17.51
C SER A 48 -1.12 -16.55 18.30
N ARG A 49 -1.77 -17.60 17.80
CA ARG A 49 -1.60 -18.94 18.35
C ARG A 49 -0.30 -19.46 17.77
N LEU A 50 0.81 -19.20 18.47
CA LEU A 50 2.05 -19.99 18.43
C LEU A 50 2.19 -20.76 17.11
N GLU A 51 2.51 -20.09 16.00
CA GLU A 51 2.94 -20.84 14.82
C GLU A 51 4.26 -21.49 15.24
N LYS A 52 4.21 -22.81 15.47
CA LYS A 52 5.38 -23.67 15.49
C LYS A 52 6.28 -23.30 14.31
N PRO A 53 7.62 -23.50 14.40
CA PRO A 53 8.50 -23.30 13.26
C PRO A 53 7.87 -23.99 12.05
N ARG A 54 7.37 -23.16 11.13
CA ARG A 54 6.70 -23.64 9.95
C ARG A 54 7.82 -24.11 9.04
N GLU A 55 7.65 -25.29 8.45
CA GLU A 55 8.61 -25.76 7.47
C GLU A 55 8.76 -24.69 6.36
N PRO A 56 9.99 -24.41 5.91
CA PRO A 56 10.24 -23.48 4.82
C PRO A 56 9.34 -23.82 3.64
N LYS A 57 8.59 -22.84 3.16
CA LYS A 57 7.69 -23.03 2.01
C LYS A 57 8.42 -22.90 0.71
N ILE A 58 9.47 -22.09 0.72
CA ILE A 58 10.42 -22.04 -0.37
C ILE A 58 11.33 -23.25 -0.20
N SER A 59 11.40 -24.09 -1.23
CA SER A 59 12.37 -25.18 -1.21
C SER A 59 13.77 -24.60 -1.42
N TRP A 60 14.76 -25.14 -0.74
CA TRP A 60 16.17 -24.72 -0.90
C TRP A 60 16.69 -24.88 -2.34
N ASN A 61 16.03 -25.71 -3.16
CA ASN A 61 16.37 -25.94 -4.56
C ASN A 61 15.58 -25.04 -5.52
N THR A 62 14.90 -24.01 -5.02
CA THR A 62 14.12 -23.12 -5.88
C THR A 62 15.00 -22.02 -6.47
N THR A 63 15.07 -21.95 -7.79
CA THR A 63 15.74 -20.86 -8.52
C THR A 63 14.90 -19.58 -8.54
N TYR A 64 15.55 -18.41 -8.61
CA TYR A 64 14.90 -17.10 -8.79
C TYR A 64 13.85 -17.11 -9.91
N GLU A 65 14.20 -17.61 -11.08
CA GLU A 65 13.29 -17.73 -12.24
C GLU A 65 12.04 -18.56 -11.94
N SER A 66 12.15 -19.60 -11.11
CA SER A 66 11.00 -20.41 -10.72
C SER A 66 10.05 -19.71 -9.74
N LEU A 67 10.52 -18.70 -9.00
CA LEU A 67 9.74 -17.96 -8.00
C LEU A 67 9.19 -16.66 -8.54
N LEU A 68 10.00 -15.93 -9.30
CA LEU A 68 9.73 -14.57 -9.76
C LEU A 68 9.61 -14.46 -11.28
N GLY A 69 9.90 -15.53 -12.04
CA GLY A 69 9.66 -15.57 -13.48
C GLY A 69 8.17 -15.59 -13.88
N SER A 70 7.25 -15.59 -12.90
CA SER A 70 5.82 -15.42 -13.16
C SER A 70 5.13 -14.57 -12.10
N ASN A 71 4.10 -13.82 -12.50
CA ASN A 71 3.22 -13.07 -11.58
C ASN A 71 2.13 -13.94 -10.92
N LYS A 72 2.26 -15.27 -10.96
CA LYS A 72 1.29 -16.16 -10.31
C LYS A 72 1.44 -16.08 -8.80
N LEU A 73 0.31 -16.04 -8.09
CA LEU A 73 0.31 -16.07 -6.64
C LEU A 73 0.86 -17.41 -6.14
N PHE A 74 1.63 -17.37 -5.06
CA PHE A 74 2.05 -18.57 -4.35
C PHE A 74 0.84 -19.33 -3.81
N TYR A 75 0.90 -20.66 -3.85
CA TYR A 75 -0.13 -21.54 -3.30
C TYR A 75 -0.42 -21.27 -1.81
N GLN A 76 0.54 -20.67 -1.10
CA GLN A 76 0.40 -20.28 0.30
C GLN A 76 1.18 -19.00 0.60
N PRO A 77 0.73 -18.13 1.52
CA PRO A 77 1.44 -16.88 1.82
C PRO A 77 2.85 -17.14 2.36
N ILE A 78 3.89 -16.68 1.70
CA ILE A 78 5.28 -16.94 2.14
C ILE A 78 5.66 -15.90 3.22
N PRO A 79 6.22 -16.32 4.37
CA PRO A 79 6.76 -15.40 5.36
C PRO A 79 7.82 -14.48 4.75
N LEU A 80 7.79 -13.19 5.12
CA LEU A 80 8.69 -12.21 4.54
C LEU A 80 10.17 -12.56 4.76
N ALA A 81 10.52 -13.11 5.92
CA ALA A 81 11.88 -13.54 6.23
C ALA A 81 12.41 -14.57 5.21
N GLU A 82 11.61 -15.60 4.87
CA GLU A 82 12.01 -16.62 3.90
C GLU A 82 12.30 -16.02 2.50
N MET A 83 11.53 -15.01 2.08
CA MET A 83 11.79 -14.32 0.82
C MET A 83 13.06 -13.47 0.86
N VAL A 84 13.35 -12.84 2.00
CA VAL A 84 14.57 -12.05 2.17
C VAL A 84 15.79 -12.96 2.14
N ASP A 85 15.76 -14.07 2.87
CA ASP A 85 16.88 -15.03 2.94
C ASP A 85 17.21 -15.57 1.53
N LEU A 86 16.20 -16.01 0.77
CA LEU A 86 16.39 -16.44 -0.62
C LEU A 86 17.00 -15.36 -1.50
N LEU A 87 16.51 -14.12 -1.43
CA LEU A 87 17.01 -13.03 -2.29
C LEU A 87 18.47 -12.72 -1.98
N VAL A 88 18.86 -12.76 -0.71
CA VAL A 88 20.25 -12.63 -0.30
C VAL A 88 21.10 -13.75 -0.91
N ASP A 89 20.67 -15.02 -0.79
CA ASP A 89 21.38 -16.16 -1.37
C ASP A 89 21.58 -16.03 -2.89
N VAL A 90 20.54 -15.57 -3.61
CA VAL A 90 20.60 -15.35 -5.07
C VAL A 90 21.59 -14.25 -5.41
N TRP A 91 21.55 -13.13 -4.71
CA TRP A 91 22.45 -12.01 -4.98
C TRP A 91 23.92 -12.32 -4.68
N GLU A 92 24.17 -13.11 -3.63
CA GLU A 92 25.52 -13.61 -3.32
C GLU A 92 26.03 -14.55 -4.43
N GLN A 93 25.18 -15.46 -4.93
CA GLN A 93 25.53 -16.35 -6.04
C GLN A 93 25.80 -15.60 -7.35
N GLU A 94 25.07 -14.53 -7.62
CA GLU A 94 25.25 -13.68 -8.81
C GLU A 94 26.45 -12.71 -8.68
N GLY A 95 27.07 -12.61 -7.51
CA GLY A 95 28.22 -11.74 -7.27
C GLY A 95 27.87 -10.25 -7.19
N LEU A 96 26.61 -9.90 -6.90
CA LEU A 96 26.16 -8.49 -6.83
C LEU A 96 26.72 -7.74 -5.61
N TYR A 97 27.29 -8.45 -4.64
CA TYR A 97 27.95 -7.91 -3.45
C TYR A 97 29.48 -8.16 -3.43
N GLY A 98 30.05 -8.62 -4.54
CA GLY A 98 31.49 -8.93 -4.70
C GLY A 98 32.34 -7.79 -5.23
#